data_AF-A0A6J7KYU0-F1
#
_entry.id   AF-A0A6J7KYU0-F1
#
_cell.length_a   1.000
_cell.length_b   1.000
_cell.length_c   1.000
_cell.angle_alpha   90.00
_cell.angle_beta   90.00
_cell.angle_gamma   90.00
#
_symmetry.space_group_name_H-M   'P 1'
#
loop_
_entity.id
_entity.type
_entity.pdbx_description
1 polymer ?
#
loop_
_entity_poly.entity_id
_entity_poly.type
_entity_poly.pdbx_seq_one_letter_code
_entity_poly.pdbx_strand_id
1 'polypeptide(L)'
;MTNPISARSSRAVDGSVVAVATSIMNIATYGFTIVAARIIGPSEYGALAACLGLLIVVQVGALGLQATAARRIAVDSANVATIERAILALTAKVALGAGLLMLALSPAIKVLLNLDSLVTAVVVALTVVPLTWAGGQAGILQGERRWRPLALFYLAGGIPRLAIGTSIILWQPSATGAILGVAIGFCFPVLVGWWVLRHRRTPQEIAPAHSARAMLVESAHNAQVLVAYFALTSADIIIARQVLSGHDTGLYAAGLIMAKVMLFLPQFVVVIAFPDMATPERRHRALVRSLLAVGVLGLFVVVAAKVLSPVAMFFVGGADFGEVEDLLWVFAALGTVLAMLQLQVYAVLARQARRSVILVWAALVVLVVLGLRVESVAGLVTVVVAVDAVLLAVLTLASLRLASRAAPAASNASG
;
A
#
# COMPACT_ATOMS: atom_id res chain seq x y z
N MET A 1 -24.21 15.05 34.90
CA MET A 1 -22.90 14.34 34.84
C MET A 1 -23.06 13.10 33.98
N THR A 2 -22.72 13.18 32.69
CA THR A 2 -22.77 12.05 31.76
C THR A 2 -21.52 11.18 31.96
N ASN A 3 -21.75 9.89 32.23
CA ASN A 3 -20.70 8.93 32.56
C ASN A 3 -19.62 8.86 31.45
N PRO A 4 -18.32 9.08 31.76
CA PRO A 4 -17.23 9.01 30.77
C PRO A 4 -17.02 7.61 30.17
N ILE A 5 -17.67 6.58 30.73
CA ILE A 5 -17.60 5.18 30.28
C ILE A 5 -18.40 4.95 28.98
N SER A 6 -19.57 5.61 28.80
CA SER A 6 -20.40 5.42 27.60
C SER A 6 -19.82 6.10 26.35
N ALA A 7 -19.15 7.24 26.53
CA ALA A 7 -18.46 7.93 25.45
C ALA A 7 -17.21 7.20 24.96
N ARG A 8 -16.55 6.40 25.83
CA ARG A 8 -15.42 5.53 25.45
C ARG A 8 -15.89 4.27 24.72
N SER A 9 -16.99 3.65 25.14
CA SER A 9 -17.52 2.46 24.46
C SER A 9 -18.03 2.77 23.05
N SER A 10 -18.74 3.90 22.85
CA SER A 10 -19.17 4.34 21.51
C SER A 10 -17.99 4.57 20.56
N ARG A 11 -16.91 5.23 21.01
CA ARG A 11 -15.72 5.47 20.17
C ARG A 11 -14.97 4.19 19.82
N ALA A 12 -14.91 3.22 20.73
CA ALA A 12 -14.27 1.93 20.48
C ALA A 12 -15.09 1.09 19.47
N VAL A 13 -16.42 1.10 19.59
CA VAL A 13 -17.32 0.43 18.64
C VAL A 13 -17.21 1.07 17.25
N ASP A 14 -17.17 2.39 17.14
CA ASP A 14 -17.14 3.04 15.82
C ASP A 14 -15.79 2.86 15.07
N GLY A 15 -14.65 2.81 15.79
CA GLY A 15 -13.35 2.50 15.19
C GLY A 15 -13.26 1.04 14.70
N SER A 16 -13.93 0.11 15.39
CA SER A 16 -13.95 -1.31 15.02
C SER A 16 -14.66 -1.56 13.69
N VAL A 17 -15.70 -0.76 13.37
CA VAL A 17 -16.47 -0.88 12.12
C VAL A 17 -15.58 -0.56 10.90
N VAL A 18 -14.71 0.43 11.01
CA VAL A 18 -13.77 0.77 9.93
C VAL A 18 -12.73 -0.34 9.76
N ALA A 19 -12.20 -0.87 10.85
CA ALA A 19 -11.24 -1.97 10.79
C ALA A 19 -11.84 -3.20 10.07
N VAL A 20 -13.06 -3.60 10.43
CA VAL A 20 -13.78 -4.70 9.76
C VAL A 20 -14.00 -4.40 8.28
N ALA A 21 -14.43 -3.19 7.93
CA ALA A 21 -14.64 -2.80 6.54
C ALA A 21 -13.34 -2.81 5.72
N THR A 22 -12.23 -2.34 6.29
CA THR A 22 -10.92 -2.38 5.63
C THR A 22 -10.43 -3.83 5.46
N SER A 23 -10.67 -4.71 6.44
CA SER A 23 -10.38 -6.14 6.30
C SER A 23 -11.17 -6.78 5.17
N ILE A 24 -12.49 -6.52 5.09
CA ILE A 24 -13.34 -7.02 3.99
C ILE A 24 -12.85 -6.47 2.64
N MET A 25 -12.53 -5.18 2.57
CA MET A 25 -11.99 -4.56 1.35
C MET A 25 -10.69 -5.22 0.88
N ASN A 26 -9.77 -5.50 1.80
CA ASN A 26 -8.54 -6.20 1.49
C ASN A 26 -8.83 -7.61 1.01
N ILE A 27 -9.63 -8.40 1.74
CA ILE A 27 -10.02 -9.76 1.34
C ILE A 27 -10.64 -9.76 -0.07
N ALA A 28 -11.52 -8.81 -0.38
CA ALA A 28 -12.12 -8.70 -1.70
C ALA A 28 -11.09 -8.34 -2.79
N THR A 29 -10.18 -7.41 -2.51
CA THR A 29 -9.10 -7.02 -3.44
C THR A 29 -8.13 -8.17 -3.71
N TYR A 30 -7.76 -8.93 -2.68
CA TYR A 30 -6.92 -10.11 -2.81
C TYR A 30 -7.63 -11.27 -3.48
N GLY A 31 -8.89 -11.51 -3.10
CA GLY A 31 -9.76 -12.47 -3.77
C GLY A 31 -9.83 -12.20 -5.27
N PHE A 32 -9.94 -10.92 -5.68
CA PHE A 32 -9.91 -10.54 -7.08
C PHE A 32 -8.57 -10.90 -7.74
N THR A 33 -7.42 -10.65 -7.09
CA THR A 33 -6.12 -11.02 -7.67
C THR A 33 -5.96 -12.53 -7.86
N ILE A 34 -6.42 -13.34 -6.91
CA ILE A 34 -6.37 -14.80 -7.00
C ILE A 34 -7.31 -15.31 -8.10
N VAL A 35 -8.53 -14.78 -8.16
CA VAL A 35 -9.53 -15.14 -9.18
C VAL A 35 -9.04 -14.73 -10.58
N ALA A 36 -8.46 -13.52 -10.71
CA ALA A 36 -7.89 -13.05 -11.97
C ALA A 36 -6.76 -13.99 -12.42
N ALA A 37 -5.80 -14.30 -11.55
CA ALA A 37 -4.70 -15.23 -11.87
C ALA A 37 -5.21 -16.57 -12.41
N ARG A 38 -6.25 -17.15 -11.79
CA ARG A 38 -6.86 -18.42 -12.20
C ARG A 38 -7.59 -18.38 -13.54
N ILE A 39 -8.20 -17.25 -13.90
CA ILE A 39 -9.05 -17.16 -15.11
C ILE A 39 -8.26 -16.71 -16.33
N ILE A 40 -7.35 -15.74 -16.19
CA ILE A 40 -6.67 -15.10 -17.34
C ILE A 40 -5.30 -15.74 -17.65
N GLY A 41 -4.79 -16.60 -16.78
CA GLY A 41 -3.51 -17.29 -16.95
C GLY A 41 -2.27 -16.39 -16.76
N PRO A 42 -1.06 -16.98 -16.83
CA PRO A 42 0.18 -16.31 -16.41
C PRO A 42 0.50 -15.03 -17.21
N SER A 43 0.46 -15.07 -18.54
CA SER A 43 0.88 -13.93 -19.38
C SER A 43 0.06 -12.66 -19.12
N GLU A 44 -1.27 -12.79 -19.17
CA GLU A 44 -2.21 -11.70 -18.93
C GLU A 44 -2.19 -11.28 -17.45
N TYR A 45 -2.02 -12.22 -16.52
CA TYR A 45 -1.91 -11.90 -15.10
C TYR A 45 -0.63 -11.11 -14.79
N GLY A 46 0.49 -11.41 -15.45
CA GLY A 46 1.71 -10.61 -15.36
C GLY A 46 1.47 -9.16 -15.79
N ALA A 47 0.65 -8.95 -16.83
CA ALA A 47 0.33 -7.61 -17.33
C ALA A 47 -0.55 -6.85 -16.33
N LEU A 48 -1.57 -7.52 -15.80
CA LEU A 48 -2.43 -6.99 -14.74
C LEU A 48 -1.62 -6.64 -13.50
N ALA A 49 -0.72 -7.52 -13.05
CA ALA A 49 0.10 -7.32 -11.86
C ALA A 49 1.02 -6.10 -12.01
N ALA A 50 1.65 -5.92 -13.19
CA ALA A 50 2.44 -4.74 -13.50
C ALA A 50 1.60 -3.45 -13.48
N CYS A 51 0.39 -3.48 -14.04
CA CYS A 51 -0.56 -2.36 -13.99
C CYS A 51 -0.97 -2.02 -12.55
N LEU A 52 -1.28 -3.03 -11.73
CA LEU A 52 -1.61 -2.85 -10.31
C LEU A 52 -0.41 -2.28 -9.52
N GLY A 53 0.81 -2.73 -9.83
CA GLY A 53 2.04 -2.18 -9.25
C GLY A 53 2.20 -0.69 -9.54
N LEU A 54 1.98 -0.27 -10.80
CA LEU A 54 1.98 1.15 -11.16
C LEU A 54 0.89 1.94 -10.40
N LEU A 55 -0.33 1.38 -10.28
CA LEU A 55 -1.40 2.02 -9.52
C LEU A 55 -1.07 2.16 -8.03
N ILE A 56 -0.37 1.20 -7.42
CA ILE A 56 0.11 1.29 -6.02
C ILE A 56 1.10 2.45 -5.86
N VAL A 57 2.04 2.63 -6.80
CA VAL A 57 2.98 3.76 -6.77
C VAL A 57 2.22 5.09 -6.85
N VAL A 58 1.24 5.21 -7.75
CA VAL A 58 0.40 6.40 -7.88
C VAL A 58 -0.46 6.63 -6.62
N GLN A 59 -0.97 5.56 -6.01
CA GLN A 59 -1.81 5.61 -4.81
C GLN A 59 -1.12 6.31 -3.64
N VAL A 60 0.21 6.33 -3.57
CA VAL A 60 0.91 7.05 -2.51
C VAL A 60 0.61 8.55 -2.52
N GLY A 61 0.47 9.15 -3.70
CA GLY A 61 0.04 10.55 -3.82
C GLY A 61 -1.36 10.76 -3.25
N ALA A 62 -2.28 9.83 -3.52
CA ALA A 62 -3.63 9.84 -2.96
C ALA A 62 -3.64 9.69 -1.44
N LEU A 63 -2.75 8.85 -0.87
CA LEU A 63 -2.58 8.70 0.57
C LEU A 63 -2.04 9.98 1.24
N GLY A 64 -1.11 10.68 0.58
CA GLY A 64 -0.62 11.98 1.05
C GLY A 64 -1.75 13.01 1.14
N LEU A 65 -2.60 13.07 0.12
CA LEU A 65 -3.79 13.92 0.11
C LEU A 65 -4.79 13.52 1.22
N GLN A 66 -5.04 12.21 1.39
CA GLN A 66 -5.88 11.67 2.46
C GLN A 66 -5.39 12.10 3.86
N ALA A 67 -4.10 11.90 4.13
CA ALA A 67 -3.50 12.21 5.44
C ALA A 67 -3.57 13.72 5.75
N THR A 68 -3.31 14.56 4.76
CA THR A 68 -3.36 16.02 4.92
C THR A 68 -4.77 16.53 5.13
N ALA A 69 -5.74 16.00 4.38
CA ALA A 69 -7.15 16.29 4.58
C ALA A 69 -7.61 15.89 6.00
N ALA A 70 -7.29 14.67 6.41
CA ALA A 70 -7.66 14.15 7.73
C ALA A 70 -7.08 15.00 8.86
N ARG A 71 -5.79 15.34 8.80
CA ARG A 71 -5.12 16.14 9.84
C ARG A 71 -5.69 17.54 9.94
N ARG A 72 -5.93 18.23 8.82
CA ARG A 72 -6.41 19.63 8.85
C ARG A 72 -7.80 19.75 9.44
N ILE A 73 -8.72 18.86 9.04
CA ILE A 73 -10.07 18.82 9.59
C ILE A 73 -10.06 18.43 11.07
N ALA A 74 -9.16 17.52 11.47
CA ALA A 74 -9.04 17.11 12.87
C ALA A 74 -8.46 18.19 13.80
N VAL A 75 -7.65 19.11 13.27
CA VAL A 75 -7.03 20.20 14.03
C VAL A 75 -7.91 21.45 14.07
N ASP A 76 -8.49 21.85 12.95
CA ASP A 76 -9.38 23.01 12.85
C ASP A 76 -10.84 22.55 12.65
N SER A 77 -11.43 22.10 13.77
CA SER A 77 -12.81 21.63 13.82
C SER A 77 -13.86 22.76 13.74
N ALA A 78 -13.43 24.03 13.78
CA ALA A 78 -14.33 25.18 13.65
C ALA A 78 -14.59 25.52 12.18
N ASN A 79 -13.60 25.36 11.29
CA ASN A 79 -13.69 25.75 9.88
C ASN A 79 -13.86 24.58 8.90
N VAL A 80 -14.42 23.46 9.36
CA VAL A 80 -14.52 22.20 8.58
C VAL A 80 -15.07 22.41 7.17
N ALA A 81 -16.15 23.19 7.01
CA ALA A 81 -16.79 23.40 5.71
C ALA A 81 -15.90 24.15 4.70
N THR A 82 -15.07 25.08 5.17
CA THR A 82 -14.13 25.83 4.32
C THR A 82 -12.94 24.96 3.93
N ILE A 83 -12.42 24.18 4.89
CA ILE A 83 -11.33 23.23 4.68
C ILE A 83 -11.75 22.11 3.73
N GLU A 84 -12.97 21.57 3.89
CA GLU A 84 -13.56 20.56 3.01
C GLU A 84 -13.59 21.03 1.56
N ARG A 85 -14.12 22.24 1.30
CA ARG A 85 -14.15 22.83 -0.05
C ARG A 85 -12.75 23.00 -0.64
N ALA A 86 -11.81 23.49 0.15
CA ALA A 86 -10.42 23.65 -0.29
C ALA A 86 -9.78 22.30 -0.64
N ILE A 87 -10.00 21.27 0.19
CA ILE A 87 -9.52 19.91 -0.04
C ILE A 87 -10.14 19.32 -1.30
N LEU A 88 -11.46 19.42 -1.49
CA LEU A 88 -12.13 18.89 -2.69
C LEU A 88 -11.64 19.59 -3.96
N ALA A 89 -11.46 20.92 -3.93
CA ALA A 89 -10.91 21.67 -5.06
C ALA A 89 -9.45 21.27 -5.38
N LEU A 90 -8.62 21.08 -4.35
CA LEU A 90 -7.25 20.58 -4.52
C LEU A 90 -7.25 19.14 -5.06
N THR A 91 -8.10 18.28 -4.50
CA THR A 91 -8.29 16.89 -4.92
C THR A 91 -8.64 16.81 -6.40
N ALA A 92 -9.58 17.62 -6.85
CA ALA A 92 -9.98 17.68 -8.25
C ALA A 92 -8.81 18.07 -9.16
N LYS A 93 -8.06 19.12 -8.81
CA LYS A 93 -6.89 19.57 -9.58
C LYS A 93 -5.81 18.50 -9.65
N VAL A 94 -5.50 17.84 -8.52
CA VAL A 94 -4.47 16.79 -8.45
C VAL A 94 -4.92 15.54 -9.21
N ALA A 95 -6.16 15.11 -9.04
CA ALA A 95 -6.70 13.92 -9.72
C ALA A 95 -6.75 14.11 -11.24
N LEU A 96 -7.27 15.25 -11.71
CA LEU A 96 -7.33 15.56 -13.15
C LEU A 96 -5.93 15.79 -13.72
N GLY A 97 -5.05 16.51 -13.01
CA GLY A 97 -3.67 16.73 -13.44
C GLY A 97 -2.88 15.43 -13.55
N ALA A 98 -2.98 14.55 -12.55
CA ALA A 98 -2.33 13.24 -12.57
C ALA A 98 -2.93 12.33 -13.66
N GLY A 99 -4.25 12.31 -13.82
CA GLY A 99 -4.91 11.54 -14.88
C GLY A 99 -4.51 11.99 -16.29
N LEU A 100 -4.51 13.31 -16.55
CA LEU A 100 -4.07 13.86 -17.84
C LEU A 100 -2.60 13.58 -18.11
N LEU A 101 -1.73 13.72 -17.10
CA LEU A 101 -0.32 13.37 -17.21
C LEU A 101 -0.13 11.89 -17.54
N MET A 102 -0.84 10.99 -16.85
CA MET A 102 -0.76 9.55 -17.12
C MET A 102 -1.35 9.19 -18.48
N LEU A 103 -2.38 9.90 -18.94
CA LEU A 103 -2.96 9.69 -20.26
C LEU A 103 -1.98 10.11 -21.36
N ALA A 104 -1.31 11.26 -21.20
CA ALA A 104 -0.25 11.70 -22.09
C ALA A 104 0.95 10.74 -22.09
N LEU A 105 1.26 10.15 -20.93
CA LEU A 105 2.31 9.15 -20.78
C LEU A 105 1.86 7.72 -21.15
N SER A 106 0.64 7.50 -21.62
CA SER A 106 0.14 6.15 -21.94
C SER A 106 1.00 5.36 -22.95
N PRO A 107 1.63 5.96 -24.00
CA PRO A 107 2.55 5.22 -24.85
C PRO A 107 3.82 4.79 -24.10
N ALA A 108 4.34 5.66 -23.22
CA ALA A 108 5.48 5.33 -22.37
C ALA A 108 5.12 4.24 -21.35
N ILE A 109 3.92 4.29 -20.76
CA ILE A 109 3.41 3.24 -19.86
C ILE A 109 3.31 1.91 -20.61
N LYS A 110 2.81 1.90 -21.85
CA LYS A 110 2.76 0.68 -22.68
C LYS A 110 4.15 0.06 -22.85
N VAL A 111 5.15 0.87 -23.21
CA VAL A 111 6.53 0.40 -23.39
C VAL A 111 7.14 -0.05 -22.06
N LEU A 112 7.01 0.78 -21.01
CA LEU A 112 7.58 0.54 -19.68
C LEU A 112 6.97 -0.67 -18.96
N LEU A 113 5.71 -1.00 -19.24
CA LEU A 113 5.04 -2.18 -18.68
C LEU A 113 4.92 -3.32 -19.70
N ASN A 114 5.61 -3.23 -20.85
CA ASN A 114 5.57 -4.21 -21.93
C ASN A 114 4.15 -4.76 -22.17
N LEU A 115 3.21 -3.84 -22.43
CA LEU A 115 1.79 -4.14 -22.62
C LEU A 115 1.48 -4.35 -24.10
N ASP A 116 0.70 -5.38 -24.40
CA ASP A 116 0.30 -5.69 -25.77
C ASP A 116 -0.65 -4.62 -26.34
N SER A 117 -1.48 -4.01 -25.48
CA SER A 117 -2.51 -3.06 -25.88
C SER A 117 -2.30 -1.67 -25.27
N LEU A 118 -2.36 -0.64 -26.13
CA LEU A 118 -2.41 0.76 -25.68
C LEU A 118 -3.68 1.05 -24.89
N VAL A 119 -4.77 0.34 -25.18
CA VAL A 119 -6.04 0.48 -24.44
C VAL A 119 -5.84 0.13 -22.98
N THR A 120 -5.09 -0.92 -22.65
CA THR A 120 -4.75 -1.28 -21.26
C THR A 120 -4.04 -0.12 -20.56
N ALA A 121 -3.05 0.49 -21.20
CA ALA A 121 -2.33 1.65 -20.65
C ALA A 121 -3.24 2.87 -20.44
N VAL A 122 -4.15 3.13 -21.39
CA VAL A 122 -5.15 4.21 -21.28
C VAL A 122 -6.11 3.94 -20.11
N VAL A 123 -6.59 2.71 -19.93
CA VAL A 123 -7.48 2.36 -18.81
C VAL A 123 -6.75 2.53 -17.47
N VAL A 124 -5.47 2.16 -17.37
CA VAL A 124 -4.64 2.44 -16.19
C VAL A 124 -4.58 3.95 -15.93
N ALA A 125 -4.28 4.75 -16.95
CA ALA A 125 -4.22 6.21 -16.81
C ALA A 125 -5.55 6.82 -16.35
N LEU A 126 -6.68 6.36 -16.91
CA LEU A 126 -8.01 6.81 -16.50
C LEU A 126 -8.34 6.39 -15.07
N THR A 127 -7.85 5.24 -14.61
CA THR A 127 -8.05 4.74 -13.23
C THR A 127 -7.41 5.64 -12.18
N VAL A 128 -6.36 6.39 -12.53
CA VAL A 128 -5.67 7.31 -11.62
C VAL A 128 -6.60 8.42 -11.11
N VAL A 129 -7.57 8.86 -11.93
CA VAL A 129 -8.52 9.91 -11.55
C VAL A 129 -9.40 9.50 -10.36
N PRO A 130 -10.23 8.43 -10.44
CA PRO A 130 -11.06 8.01 -9.32
C PRO A 130 -10.22 7.53 -8.12
N LEU A 131 -9.07 6.89 -8.36
CA LEU A 131 -8.13 6.50 -7.28
C LEU A 131 -7.68 7.72 -6.45
N THR A 132 -7.24 8.78 -7.13
CA THR A 132 -6.73 10.00 -6.46
C THR A 132 -7.86 10.77 -5.80
N TRP A 133 -9.02 10.83 -6.46
CA TRP A 133 -10.20 11.49 -5.93
C TRP A 133 -10.71 10.83 -4.64
N ALA A 134 -10.74 9.50 -4.62
CA ALA A 134 -11.10 8.69 -3.47
C ALA A 134 -10.22 9.02 -2.25
N GLY A 135 -8.91 9.24 -2.43
CA GLY A 135 -8.00 9.62 -1.35
C GLY A 135 -8.42 10.91 -0.63
N GLY A 136 -8.79 11.96 -1.37
CA GLY A 136 -9.27 13.21 -0.80
C GLY A 136 -10.56 13.06 0.01
N GLN A 137 -11.52 12.28 -0.50
CA GLN A 137 -12.78 12.01 0.18
C GLN A 137 -12.59 11.16 1.46
N ALA A 138 -11.77 10.11 1.38
CA ALA A 138 -11.42 9.31 2.55
C ALA A 138 -10.78 10.18 3.65
N GLY A 139 -9.94 11.15 3.25
CA GLY A 139 -9.29 12.06 4.18
C GLY A 139 -10.27 12.96 4.90
N ILE A 140 -11.27 13.49 4.18
CA ILE A 140 -12.36 14.28 4.77
C ILE A 140 -13.16 13.43 5.77
N LEU A 141 -13.64 12.27 5.34
CA LEU A 141 -14.44 11.38 6.20
C LEU A 141 -13.67 10.93 7.46
N GLN A 142 -12.38 10.66 7.31
CA GLN A 142 -11.48 10.30 8.41
C GLN A 142 -11.23 11.48 9.36
N GLY A 143 -10.99 12.67 8.83
CA GLY A 143 -10.79 13.89 9.62
C GLY A 143 -12.03 14.30 10.42
N GLU A 144 -13.21 14.19 9.79
CA GLU A 144 -14.51 14.45 10.43
C GLU A 144 -14.92 13.34 11.42
N ARG A 145 -14.14 12.25 11.52
CA ARG A 145 -14.45 11.06 12.33
C ARG A 145 -15.80 10.43 11.97
N ARG A 146 -16.16 10.44 10.68
CA ARG A 146 -17.38 9.82 10.14
C ARG A 146 -17.14 8.36 9.85
N TRP A 147 -16.98 7.57 10.91
CA TRP A 147 -16.54 6.18 10.85
C TRP A 147 -17.47 5.27 10.03
N ARG A 148 -18.80 5.39 10.18
CA ARG A 148 -19.75 4.55 9.42
C ARG A 148 -19.72 4.87 7.91
N PRO A 149 -19.80 6.14 7.47
CA PRO A 149 -19.61 6.45 6.06
C PRO A 149 -18.22 6.06 5.52
N LEU A 150 -17.16 6.19 6.32
CA LEU A 150 -15.83 5.74 5.93
C LEU A 150 -15.75 4.22 5.76
N ALA A 151 -16.43 3.46 6.61
CA ALA A 151 -16.54 2.01 6.47
C ALA A 151 -17.28 1.63 5.18
N LEU A 152 -18.42 2.28 4.88
CA LEU A 152 -19.13 2.09 3.61
C LEU A 152 -18.24 2.43 2.40
N PHE A 153 -17.45 3.49 2.50
CA PHE A 153 -16.49 3.90 1.48
C PHE A 153 -15.44 2.81 1.22
N TYR A 154 -14.86 2.19 2.26
CA TYR A 154 -13.91 1.09 2.07
C TYR A 154 -14.56 -0.18 1.51
N LEU A 155 -15.77 -0.53 1.97
CA LEU A 155 -16.53 -1.65 1.38
C LEU A 155 -16.76 -1.44 -0.13
N ALA A 156 -17.12 -0.20 -0.52
CA ALA A 156 -17.29 0.20 -1.90
C ALA A 156 -15.99 0.14 -2.72
N GLY A 157 -14.81 0.24 -2.09
CA GLY A 157 -13.53 0.09 -2.77
C GLY A 157 -13.13 -1.37 -3.07
N GLY A 158 -13.67 -2.33 -2.33
CA GLY A 158 -13.29 -3.75 -2.44
C GLY A 158 -14.34 -4.62 -3.11
N ILE A 159 -15.59 -4.58 -2.65
CA ILE A 159 -16.66 -5.49 -3.10
C ILE A 159 -16.97 -5.31 -4.59
N PRO A 160 -17.18 -4.07 -5.10
CA PRO A 160 -17.45 -3.86 -6.53
C PRO A 160 -16.26 -4.28 -7.40
N ARG A 161 -15.02 -4.08 -6.96
CA ARG A 161 -13.83 -4.56 -7.69
C ARG A 161 -13.87 -6.07 -7.87
N LEU A 162 -14.16 -6.82 -6.81
CA LEU A 162 -14.27 -8.27 -6.89
C LEU A 162 -15.45 -8.67 -7.80
N ALA A 163 -16.64 -8.16 -7.53
CA ALA A 163 -17.84 -8.55 -8.28
C ALA A 163 -17.75 -8.18 -9.77
N ILE A 164 -17.55 -6.90 -10.06
CA ILE A 164 -17.54 -6.37 -11.44
C ILE A 164 -16.28 -6.82 -12.17
N GLY A 165 -15.12 -6.80 -11.50
CA GLY A 165 -13.88 -7.25 -12.11
C GLY A 165 -13.94 -8.72 -12.49
N THR A 166 -14.45 -9.59 -11.61
CA THR A 166 -14.65 -11.00 -11.95
C THR A 166 -15.68 -11.16 -13.07
N SER A 167 -16.80 -10.44 -13.06
CA SER A 167 -17.79 -10.51 -14.15
C SER A 167 -17.20 -10.13 -15.52
N ILE A 168 -16.40 -9.07 -15.60
CA ILE A 168 -15.77 -8.65 -16.86
C ILE A 168 -14.74 -9.67 -17.32
N ILE A 169 -13.91 -10.19 -16.41
CA ILE A 169 -12.90 -11.21 -16.74
C ILE A 169 -13.56 -12.51 -17.21
N LEU A 170 -14.69 -12.92 -16.61
CA LEU A 170 -15.45 -14.08 -17.05
C LEU A 170 -16.03 -13.92 -18.46
N TRP A 171 -16.35 -12.68 -18.86
CA TRP A 171 -16.83 -12.37 -20.21
C TRP A 171 -15.68 -12.26 -21.22
N GLN A 172 -14.59 -11.58 -20.85
CA GLN A 172 -13.41 -11.38 -21.69
C GLN A 172 -12.13 -11.59 -20.86
N PRO A 173 -11.58 -12.82 -20.84
CA PRO A 173 -10.38 -13.17 -20.06
C PRO A 173 -9.13 -12.45 -20.60
N SER A 174 -8.86 -11.26 -20.09
CA SER A 174 -7.72 -10.42 -20.50
C SER A 174 -7.31 -9.46 -19.39
N ALA A 175 -6.06 -9.01 -19.42
CA ALA A 175 -5.54 -7.96 -18.55
C ALA A 175 -6.32 -6.65 -18.71
N THR A 176 -6.76 -6.33 -19.94
CA THR A 176 -7.58 -5.15 -20.23
C THR A 176 -8.94 -5.23 -19.54
N GLY A 177 -9.63 -6.37 -19.63
CA GLY A 177 -10.89 -6.60 -18.92
C GLY A 177 -10.71 -6.52 -17.41
N ALA A 178 -9.64 -7.12 -16.89
CA ALA A 178 -9.33 -7.07 -15.46
C ALA A 178 -9.07 -5.64 -14.96
N ILE A 179 -8.24 -4.86 -15.65
CA ILE A 179 -7.94 -3.49 -15.23
C ILE A 179 -9.15 -2.57 -15.42
N LEU A 180 -10.00 -2.81 -16.42
CA LEU A 180 -11.27 -2.11 -16.58
C LEU A 180 -12.20 -2.37 -15.39
N GLY A 181 -12.27 -3.61 -14.91
CA GLY A 181 -12.98 -3.96 -13.68
C GLY A 181 -12.46 -3.22 -12.45
N VAL A 182 -11.14 -3.09 -12.34
CA VAL A 182 -10.50 -2.29 -11.28
C VAL A 182 -10.85 -0.80 -11.41
N ALA A 183 -10.83 -0.26 -12.62
CA ALA A 183 -11.17 1.14 -12.93
C ALA A 183 -12.61 1.46 -12.52
N ILE A 184 -13.56 0.62 -12.95
CA ILE A 184 -14.98 0.75 -12.61
C ILE A 184 -15.17 0.57 -11.09
N GLY A 185 -14.48 -0.39 -10.48
CA GLY A 185 -14.50 -0.60 -9.03
C GLY A 185 -14.12 0.65 -8.23
N PHE A 186 -13.14 1.43 -8.70
CA PHE A 186 -12.75 2.70 -8.06
C PHE A 186 -13.78 3.82 -8.20
N CYS A 187 -14.74 3.74 -9.11
CA CYS A 187 -15.82 4.72 -9.20
C CYS A 187 -16.78 4.63 -7.99
N PHE A 188 -16.98 3.44 -7.42
CA PHE A 188 -17.89 3.22 -6.30
C PHE A 188 -17.51 3.97 -5.01
N PRO A 189 -16.26 3.93 -4.51
CA PRO A 189 -15.88 4.74 -3.35
C PRO A 189 -16.03 6.24 -3.66
N VAL A 190 -15.78 6.67 -4.91
CA VAL A 190 -16.00 8.07 -5.33
C VAL A 190 -17.48 8.48 -5.23
N LEU A 191 -18.38 7.61 -5.70
CA LEU A 191 -19.83 7.81 -5.62
C LEU A 191 -20.31 7.83 -4.16
N VAL A 192 -19.82 6.93 -3.32
CA VAL A 192 -20.11 6.94 -1.88
C VAL A 192 -19.61 8.24 -1.25
N GLY A 193 -18.37 8.63 -1.52
CA GLY A 193 -17.82 9.88 -0.99
C GLY A 193 -18.63 11.10 -1.44
N TRP A 194 -19.05 11.15 -2.70
CA TRP A 194 -19.92 12.22 -3.21
C TRP A 194 -21.28 12.22 -2.51
N TRP A 195 -21.92 11.06 -2.38
CA TRP A 195 -23.23 10.91 -1.72
C TRP A 195 -23.19 11.34 -0.25
N VAL A 196 -22.12 10.97 0.47
CA VAL A 196 -21.94 11.27 1.89
C VAL A 196 -21.60 12.75 2.13
N LEU A 197 -20.85 13.37 1.22
CA LEU A 197 -20.38 14.77 1.33
C LEU A 197 -21.33 15.78 0.65
N ARG A 198 -22.41 15.34 -0.03
CA ARG A 198 -23.33 16.25 -0.73
C ARG A 198 -24.08 17.23 0.16
N HIS A 199 -24.34 16.87 1.43
CA HIS A 199 -25.05 17.72 2.38
C HIS A 199 -24.07 18.69 3.03
N ARG A 200 -23.82 19.79 2.30
CA ARG A 200 -22.84 20.83 2.66
C ARG A 200 -23.24 21.56 3.94
N ARG A 201 -22.30 21.74 4.86
CA ARG A 201 -22.41 22.75 5.92
C ARG A 201 -22.15 24.14 5.34
N THR A 202 -23.01 25.11 5.64
CA THR A 202 -22.82 26.51 5.27
C THR A 202 -21.55 27.04 5.97
N PRO A 203 -20.57 27.64 5.26
CA PRO A 203 -19.41 28.24 5.92
C PRO A 203 -19.88 29.42 6.79
N GLN A 204 -19.46 29.45 8.05
CA GLN A 204 -19.77 30.59 8.92
C GLN A 204 -18.79 31.76 8.72
N GLU A 205 -17.53 31.54 8.31
CA GLU A 205 -16.58 32.64 8.06
C GLU A 205 -15.53 32.32 6.97
N ILE A 206 -15.05 33.37 6.30
CA ILE A 206 -13.95 33.34 5.33
C ILE A 206 -12.64 33.32 6.12
N ALA A 207 -12.18 32.12 6.47
CA ALA A 207 -10.87 31.95 7.08
C ALA A 207 -9.74 32.34 6.07
N PRO A 208 -8.61 32.89 6.55
CA PRO A 208 -7.49 33.27 5.69
C PRO A 208 -6.99 32.07 4.89
N ALA A 209 -6.59 32.34 3.65
CA ALA A 209 -6.13 31.35 2.69
C ALA A 209 -4.94 30.56 3.26
N HIS A 210 -5.23 29.39 3.84
CA HIS A 210 -4.19 28.42 4.13
C HIS A 210 -3.60 28.01 2.79
N SER A 211 -2.37 28.45 2.48
CA SER A 211 -1.85 28.33 1.12
C SER A 211 -1.81 26.86 0.71
N ALA A 212 -2.49 26.53 -0.40
CA ALA A 212 -2.46 25.20 -1.01
C ALA A 212 -1.02 24.69 -1.17
N ARG A 213 -0.08 25.62 -1.37
CA ARG A 213 1.36 25.41 -1.43
C ARG A 213 1.96 24.87 -0.13
N ALA A 214 1.62 25.45 1.02
CA ALA A 214 2.06 24.92 2.32
C ALA A 214 1.51 23.51 2.57
N MET A 215 0.26 23.24 2.15
CA MET A 215 -0.34 21.90 2.27
C MET A 215 0.39 20.88 1.39
N LEU A 216 0.72 21.26 0.15
CA LEU A 216 1.45 20.41 -0.79
C LEU A 216 2.87 20.12 -0.29
N VAL A 217 3.58 21.13 0.22
CA VAL A 217 4.94 20.96 0.76
C VAL A 217 4.95 20.05 1.99
N GLU A 218 4.00 20.23 2.92
CA GLU A 218 3.90 19.41 4.13
C GLU A 218 3.46 17.96 3.83
N SER A 219 2.58 17.77 2.84
CA SER A 219 2.19 16.43 2.34
C SER A 219 3.35 15.74 1.64
N ALA A 220 4.05 16.44 0.75
CA ALA A 220 5.13 15.89 -0.05
C ALA A 220 6.35 15.51 0.81
N HIS A 221 6.67 16.30 1.83
CA HIS A 221 7.84 16.04 2.67
C HIS A 221 7.69 14.77 3.54
N ASN A 222 6.47 14.45 3.99
CA ASN A 222 6.21 13.23 4.78
C ASN A 222 5.83 12.02 3.90
N ALA A 223 5.34 12.24 2.67
CA ALA A 223 5.00 11.17 1.74
C ALA A 223 6.22 10.50 1.12
N GLN A 224 7.38 11.18 1.00
CA GLN A 224 8.54 10.66 0.28
C GLN A 224 9.04 9.29 0.78
N VAL A 225 8.89 8.98 2.08
CA VAL A 225 9.32 7.70 2.66
C VAL A 225 8.37 6.58 2.26
N LEU A 226 7.06 6.85 2.30
CA LEU A 226 6.04 5.92 1.84
C LEU A 226 6.15 5.72 0.33
N VAL A 227 6.44 6.79 -0.43
CA VAL A 227 6.67 6.70 -1.87
C VAL A 227 7.86 5.78 -2.16
N ALA A 228 8.99 6.03 -1.50
CA ALA A 228 10.19 5.20 -1.68
C ALA A 228 9.94 3.74 -1.28
N TYR A 229 9.22 3.50 -0.18
CA TYR A 229 8.86 2.16 0.27
C TYR A 229 7.94 1.45 -0.72
N PHE A 230 6.82 2.06 -1.12
CA PHE A 230 5.89 1.44 -2.06
C PHE A 230 6.53 1.23 -3.44
N ALA A 231 7.35 2.19 -3.89
CA ALA A 231 8.15 2.02 -5.10
C ALA A 231 9.10 0.83 -4.98
N LEU A 232 9.82 0.67 -3.87
CA LEU A 232 10.67 -0.51 -3.62
C LEU A 232 9.86 -1.81 -3.69
N THR A 233 8.73 -1.88 -2.98
CA THR A 233 7.89 -3.09 -2.90
C THR A 233 7.08 -3.41 -4.17
N SER A 234 7.13 -2.56 -5.19
CA SER A 234 6.40 -2.75 -6.45
C SER A 234 7.30 -2.57 -7.69
N ALA A 235 8.58 -2.22 -7.50
CA ALA A 235 9.53 -2.10 -8.59
C ALA A 235 9.86 -3.46 -9.18
N ASP A 236 9.90 -4.50 -8.36
CA ASP A 236 10.20 -5.87 -8.74
C ASP A 236 9.29 -6.41 -9.85
N ILE A 237 7.97 -6.23 -9.75
CA ILE A 237 7.03 -6.66 -10.79
C ILE A 237 7.14 -5.81 -12.07
N ILE A 238 7.49 -4.53 -11.94
CA ILE A 238 7.72 -3.65 -13.10
C ILE A 238 9.00 -4.09 -13.83
N ILE A 239 10.06 -4.39 -13.08
CA ILE A 239 11.32 -4.93 -13.61
C ILE A 239 11.07 -6.28 -14.27
N ALA A 240 10.37 -7.20 -13.59
CA ALA A 240 10.01 -8.52 -14.10
C ALA A 240 9.37 -8.40 -15.49
N ARG A 241 8.43 -7.46 -15.65
CA ARG A 241 7.73 -7.24 -16.91
C ARG A 241 8.60 -6.70 -18.04
N GLN A 242 9.73 -6.06 -17.71
CA GLN A 242 10.70 -5.55 -18.68
C GLN A 242 11.73 -6.61 -19.10
N VAL A 243 12.15 -7.47 -18.18
CA VAL A 243 13.27 -8.41 -18.42
C VAL A 243 12.85 -9.85 -18.66
N LEU A 244 11.66 -10.25 -18.20
CA LEU A 244 11.15 -11.61 -18.32
C LEU A 244 10.13 -11.72 -19.46
N SER A 245 9.93 -12.95 -19.93
CA SER A 245 8.84 -13.27 -20.85
C SER A 245 7.47 -12.98 -20.23
N GLY A 246 6.41 -12.89 -21.05
CA GLY A 246 5.04 -12.71 -20.53
C GLY A 246 4.65 -13.81 -19.55
N HIS A 247 4.97 -15.07 -19.87
CA HIS A 247 4.73 -16.24 -19.02
C HIS A 247 5.50 -16.17 -17.69
N ASP A 248 6.81 -15.92 -17.75
CA ASP A 248 7.68 -15.82 -16.57
C ASP A 248 7.31 -14.65 -15.67
N THR A 249 6.87 -13.53 -16.25
CA THR A 249 6.32 -12.40 -15.49
C THR A 249 5.06 -12.83 -14.75
N GLY A 250 4.23 -13.65 -15.38
CA GLY A 250 3.08 -14.29 -14.76
C GLY A 250 3.44 -15.17 -13.57
N LEU A 251 4.41 -16.06 -13.75
CA LEU A 251 4.95 -16.91 -12.68
C LEU A 251 5.49 -16.07 -11.52
N TYR A 252 6.26 -15.02 -11.83
CA TYR A 252 6.78 -14.09 -10.84
C TYR A 252 5.66 -13.36 -10.09
N ALA A 253 4.66 -12.84 -10.81
CA ALA A 253 3.49 -12.17 -10.25
C ALA A 253 2.67 -13.09 -9.34
N ALA A 254 2.57 -14.36 -9.70
CA ALA A 254 1.89 -15.38 -8.91
C ALA A 254 2.68 -15.63 -7.61
N GLY A 255 4.00 -15.78 -7.68
CA GLY A 255 4.87 -15.81 -6.51
C GLY A 255 4.68 -14.58 -5.60
N LEU A 256 4.51 -13.38 -6.16
CA LEU A 256 4.21 -12.18 -5.37
C LEU A 256 2.88 -12.23 -4.62
N ILE A 257 1.91 -13.06 -5.03
CA ILE A 257 0.71 -13.30 -4.21
C ILE A 257 1.13 -13.92 -2.87
N MET A 258 2.04 -14.90 -2.88
CA MET A 258 2.59 -15.50 -1.67
C MET A 258 3.28 -14.45 -0.79
N ALA A 259 4.13 -13.61 -1.40
CA ALA A 259 4.80 -12.54 -0.68
C ALA A 259 3.80 -11.57 -0.01
N LYS A 260 2.71 -11.23 -0.69
CA LYS A 260 1.67 -10.34 -0.15
C LYS A 260 0.86 -10.99 0.97
N VAL A 261 0.62 -12.30 0.95
CA VAL A 261 -0.01 -13.00 2.10
C VAL A 261 0.85 -12.80 3.36
N MET A 262 2.17 -12.88 3.22
CA MET A 262 3.09 -12.66 4.34
C MET A 262 3.06 -11.22 4.86
N LEU A 263 2.78 -10.23 4.00
CA LEU A 263 2.63 -8.83 4.41
C LEU A 263 1.43 -8.57 5.33
N PHE A 264 0.41 -9.43 5.33
CA PHE A 264 -0.73 -9.30 6.26
C PHE A 264 -0.44 -9.85 7.64
N LEU A 265 0.43 -10.84 7.74
CA LEU A 265 0.72 -11.56 8.98
C LEU A 265 1.22 -10.65 10.13
N PRO A 266 2.14 -9.67 9.88
CA PRO A 266 2.59 -8.74 10.90
C PRO A 266 1.53 -7.80 11.42
N GLN A 267 0.41 -7.60 10.71
CA GLN A 267 -0.62 -6.66 11.18
C GLN A 267 -1.15 -7.07 12.56
N PHE A 268 -1.24 -8.37 12.85
CA PHE A 268 -1.57 -8.90 14.17
C PHE A 268 -0.47 -8.64 15.22
N VAL A 269 0.81 -8.79 14.83
CA VAL A 269 1.96 -8.51 15.71
C VAL A 269 2.04 -7.03 16.06
N VAL A 270 1.78 -6.15 15.08
CA VAL A 270 1.74 -4.70 15.28
C VAL A 270 0.69 -4.34 16.31
N VAL A 271 -0.53 -4.88 16.23
CA VAL A 271 -1.60 -4.57 17.20
C VAL A 271 -1.18 -4.90 18.63
N ILE A 272 -0.50 -6.04 18.84
CA ILE A 272 -0.05 -6.47 20.18
C ILE A 272 1.15 -5.63 20.65
N ALA A 273 2.07 -5.30 19.75
CA ALA A 273 3.31 -4.60 20.10
C ALA A 273 3.19 -3.06 20.12
N PHE A 274 2.14 -2.50 19.50
CA PHE A 274 1.95 -1.07 19.36
C PHE A 274 1.95 -0.30 20.70
N PRO A 275 1.28 -0.77 21.78
CA PRO A 275 1.31 -0.08 23.07
C PRO A 275 2.73 0.07 23.62
N ASP A 276 3.56 -0.96 23.52
CA ASP A 276 4.95 -0.93 23.98
C ASP A 276 5.86 -0.09 23.05
N MET A 277 5.54 -0.01 21.74
CA MET A 277 6.25 0.86 20.79
C MET A 277 5.98 2.35 21.02
N ALA A 278 4.79 2.69 21.54
CA ALA A 278 4.42 4.06 21.86
C ALA A 278 5.22 4.63 23.05
N THR A 279 5.58 3.78 24.03
CA THR A 279 6.37 4.19 25.20
C THR A 279 7.87 4.36 24.87
N PRO A 280 8.47 5.56 25.05
CA PRO A 280 9.87 5.83 24.68
C PRO A 280 10.88 4.84 25.26
N GLU A 281 10.67 4.42 26.51
CA GLU A 281 11.58 3.58 27.28
C GLU A 281 11.57 2.11 26.80
N ARG A 282 10.45 1.63 26.26
CA ARG A 282 10.28 0.23 25.79
C ARG A 282 10.32 0.10 24.28
N ARG A 283 10.22 1.21 23.54
CA ARG A 283 10.11 1.26 22.07
C ARG A 283 11.12 0.38 21.34
N HIS A 284 12.39 0.46 21.73
CA HIS A 284 13.44 -0.32 21.09
C HIS A 284 13.27 -1.82 21.32
N ARG A 285 13.00 -2.21 22.57
CA ARG A 285 12.78 -3.60 22.94
C ARG A 285 11.51 -4.16 22.28
N ALA A 286 10.47 -3.33 22.18
CA ALA A 286 9.25 -3.66 21.45
C ALA A 286 9.53 -3.90 19.97
N LEU A 287 10.27 -3.01 19.30
CA LEU A 287 10.65 -3.17 17.90
C LEU A 287 11.44 -4.46 17.65
N VAL A 288 12.46 -4.75 18.46
CA VAL A 288 13.25 -5.98 18.33
C VAL A 288 12.40 -7.22 18.56
N ARG A 289 11.54 -7.22 19.59
CA ARG A 289 10.62 -8.35 19.86
C ARG A 289 9.64 -8.56 18.73
N SER A 290 9.10 -7.50 18.14
CA SER A 290 8.20 -7.59 17.00
C SER A 290 8.91 -8.09 15.75
N LEU A 291 10.13 -7.63 15.48
CA LEU A 291 10.95 -8.16 14.39
C LEU A 291 11.24 -9.65 14.59
N LEU A 292 11.60 -10.07 15.81
CA LEU A 292 11.82 -11.49 16.13
C LEU A 292 10.54 -12.31 15.98
N ALA A 293 9.41 -11.82 16.47
CA ALA A 293 8.13 -12.50 16.34
C ALA A 293 7.72 -12.67 14.87
N VAL A 294 7.84 -11.61 14.07
CA VAL A 294 7.58 -11.67 12.62
C VAL A 294 8.58 -12.58 11.92
N GLY A 295 9.86 -12.53 12.28
CA GLY A 295 10.90 -13.37 11.70
C GLY A 295 10.71 -14.86 11.98
N VAL A 296 10.35 -15.23 13.22
CA VAL A 296 10.07 -16.62 13.61
C VAL A 296 8.80 -17.12 12.91
N LEU A 297 7.75 -16.33 12.89
CA LEU A 297 6.51 -16.69 12.22
C LEU A 297 6.70 -16.80 10.70
N GLY A 298 7.45 -15.86 10.10
CA GLY A 298 7.80 -15.90 8.69
C GLY A 298 8.66 -17.11 8.35
N LEU A 299 9.65 -17.46 9.18
CA LEU A 299 10.45 -18.68 9.01
C LEU A 299 9.56 -19.94 9.03
N PHE A 300 8.60 -20.01 9.95
CA PHE A 300 7.64 -21.11 9.99
C PHE A 300 6.85 -21.19 8.68
N VAL A 301 6.36 -20.07 8.15
CA VAL A 301 5.62 -20.08 6.88
C VAL A 301 6.52 -20.38 5.68
N VAL A 302 7.78 -19.93 5.67
CA VAL A 302 8.75 -20.29 4.63
C VAL A 302 8.98 -21.80 4.58
N VAL A 303 9.16 -22.42 5.76
CA VAL A 303 9.30 -23.88 5.86
C VAL A 303 8.01 -24.58 5.43
N ALA A 304 6.85 -24.08 5.87
CA ALA A 304 5.56 -24.62 5.46
C ALA A 304 5.32 -24.51 3.95
N ALA A 305 5.68 -23.37 3.33
CA ALA A 305 5.56 -23.18 1.89
C ALA A 305 6.48 -24.13 1.08
N LYS A 306 7.63 -24.51 1.65
CA LYS A 306 8.53 -25.50 1.06
C LYS A 306 8.04 -26.94 1.19
N VAL A 307 7.47 -27.29 2.35
CA VAL A 307 7.01 -28.67 2.64
C VAL A 307 5.62 -28.95 2.09
N LEU A 308 4.76 -27.92 2.06
CA LEU A 308 3.36 -27.97 1.63
C LEU A 308 3.15 -27.15 0.35
N SER A 309 4.13 -27.18 -0.57
CA SER A 309 4.08 -26.44 -1.84
C SER A 309 2.80 -26.70 -2.67
N PRO A 310 2.19 -27.91 -2.67
CA PRO A 310 0.94 -28.12 -3.40
C PRO A 310 -0.25 -27.36 -2.80
N VAL A 311 -0.26 -27.17 -1.47
CA VAL A 311 -1.29 -26.37 -0.80
C VAL A 311 -1.08 -24.89 -1.08
N ALA A 312 0.19 -24.45 -1.10
CA ALA A 312 0.56 -23.09 -1.43
C ALA A 312 0.11 -22.69 -2.85
N MET A 313 0.20 -23.61 -3.81
CA MET A 313 -0.24 -23.43 -5.19
C MET A 313 -1.73 -23.08 -5.33
N PHE A 314 -2.58 -23.52 -4.39
CA PHE A 314 -4.00 -23.12 -4.39
C PHE A 314 -4.16 -21.60 -4.24
N PHE A 315 -3.32 -20.94 -3.45
CA PHE A 315 -3.42 -19.50 -3.22
C PHE A 315 -2.84 -18.67 -4.37
N VAL A 316 -1.97 -19.26 -5.18
CA VAL A 316 -1.14 -18.55 -6.16
C VAL A 316 -1.76 -18.50 -7.56
N GLY A 317 -2.64 -19.45 -7.89
CA GLY A 317 -3.30 -19.45 -9.21
C GLY A 317 -3.58 -20.84 -9.78
N GLY A 318 -3.11 -21.91 -9.13
CA GLY A 318 -3.36 -23.29 -9.58
C GLY A 318 -2.32 -23.82 -10.57
N ALA A 319 -2.65 -24.91 -11.25
CA ALA A 319 -1.71 -25.74 -12.01
C ALA A 319 -0.96 -25.01 -13.12
N ASP A 320 -1.59 -24.00 -13.74
CA ASP A 320 -0.96 -23.18 -14.81
C ASP A 320 0.27 -22.40 -14.33
N PHE A 321 0.49 -22.32 -13.01
CA PHE A 321 1.64 -21.68 -12.39
C PHE A 321 2.62 -22.69 -11.76
N GLY A 322 2.50 -24.00 -12.05
CA GLY A 322 3.26 -25.06 -11.38
C GLY A 322 4.79 -24.88 -11.44
N GLU A 323 5.31 -24.20 -12.46
CA GLU A 323 6.73 -23.89 -12.60
C GLU A 323 7.30 -23.02 -11.47
N VAL A 324 6.47 -22.23 -10.78
CA VAL A 324 6.91 -21.41 -9.63
C VAL A 324 6.81 -22.15 -8.30
N GLU A 325 6.28 -23.38 -8.27
CA GLU A 325 6.01 -24.14 -7.04
C GLU A 325 7.26 -24.26 -6.15
N ASP A 326 8.38 -24.67 -6.73
CA ASP A 326 9.67 -24.82 -6.03
C ASP A 326 10.28 -23.49 -5.55
N LEU A 327 9.77 -22.36 -6.03
CA LEU A 327 10.21 -21.01 -5.66
C LEU A 327 9.29 -20.34 -4.64
N LEU A 328 8.11 -20.91 -4.33
CA LEU A 328 7.13 -20.28 -3.43
C LEU A 328 7.70 -19.97 -2.03
N TRP A 329 8.60 -20.80 -1.52
CA TRP A 329 9.27 -20.56 -0.25
C TRP A 329 10.19 -19.33 -0.30
N VAL A 330 10.80 -19.03 -1.46
CA VAL A 330 11.62 -17.82 -1.65
C VAL A 330 10.72 -16.59 -1.66
N PHE A 331 9.54 -16.66 -2.27
CA PHE A 331 8.55 -15.57 -2.22
C PHE A 331 7.96 -15.39 -0.82
N ALA A 332 7.77 -16.46 -0.04
CA ALA A 332 7.42 -16.35 1.37
C ALA A 332 8.53 -15.67 2.19
N ALA A 333 9.81 -15.94 1.86
CA ALA A 333 10.94 -15.27 2.47
C ALA A 333 10.97 -13.78 2.11
N LEU A 334 10.77 -13.45 0.83
CA LEU A 334 10.60 -12.07 0.35
C LEU A 334 9.51 -11.35 1.14
N GLY A 335 8.31 -11.93 1.20
CA GLY A 335 7.20 -11.36 1.93
C GLY A 335 7.48 -11.15 3.42
N THR A 336 8.23 -12.05 4.06
CA THR A 336 8.69 -11.92 5.45
C THR A 336 9.65 -10.73 5.62
N VAL A 337 10.62 -10.59 4.72
CA VAL A 337 11.58 -9.47 4.75
C VAL A 337 10.85 -8.15 4.54
N LEU A 338 9.95 -8.08 3.55
CA LEU A 338 9.13 -6.89 3.29
C LEU A 338 8.23 -6.54 4.49
N ALA A 339 7.66 -7.54 5.17
CA ALA A 339 6.89 -7.38 6.39
C ALA A 339 7.71 -6.73 7.53
N MET A 340 8.94 -7.20 7.72
CA MET A 340 9.87 -6.63 8.70
C MET A 340 10.33 -5.21 8.31
N LEU A 341 10.56 -4.98 7.01
CA LEU A 341 10.85 -3.65 6.47
C LEU A 341 9.68 -2.69 6.71
N GLN A 342 8.44 -3.12 6.50
CA GLN A 342 7.24 -2.33 6.76
C GLN A 342 7.21 -1.83 8.21
N LEU A 343 7.50 -2.73 9.17
CA LEU A 343 7.58 -2.38 10.58
C LEU A 343 8.69 -1.36 10.88
N GLN A 344 9.87 -1.55 10.27
CA GLN A 344 10.99 -0.62 10.39
C GLN A 344 10.67 0.74 9.79
N VAL A 345 10.04 0.78 8.62
CA VAL A 345 9.63 2.01 7.94
C VAL A 345 8.64 2.78 8.81
N TYR A 346 7.65 2.13 9.43
CA TYR A 346 6.77 2.80 10.40
C TYR A 346 7.53 3.35 11.61
N ALA A 347 8.47 2.58 12.16
CA ALA A 347 9.28 3.02 13.29
C ALA A 347 10.23 4.18 12.92
N VAL A 348 10.75 4.21 11.70
CA VAL A 348 11.62 5.28 11.15
C VAL A 348 10.82 6.54 10.84
N LEU A 349 9.61 6.40 10.28
CA LEU A 349 8.73 7.51 9.95
C LEU A 349 8.37 8.32 11.21
N ALA A 350 8.17 7.63 12.33
CA ALA A 350 7.97 8.25 13.64
C ALA A 350 9.18 9.05 14.15
N ARG A 351 10.39 8.84 13.60
CA ARG A 351 11.65 9.46 14.04
C ARG A 351 12.15 10.59 13.14
N GLN A 352 11.46 10.92 12.05
CA GLN A 352 11.86 11.94 11.05
C GLN A 352 13.32 11.79 10.56
N ALA A 353 13.85 10.56 10.53
CA ALA A 353 15.26 10.33 10.24
C ALA A 353 15.55 10.42 8.73
N ARG A 354 15.95 11.63 8.27
CA ARG A 354 16.31 11.93 6.87
C ARG A 354 17.27 10.91 6.23
N ARG A 355 18.18 10.33 7.03
CA ARG A 355 19.17 9.33 6.58
C ARG A 355 18.54 8.01 6.15
N SER A 356 17.48 7.56 6.81
CA SER A 356 16.82 6.30 6.45
C SER A 356 16.11 6.39 5.10
N VAL A 357 15.65 7.58 4.71
CA VAL A 357 15.05 7.83 3.39
C VAL A 357 16.06 7.59 2.27
N ILE A 358 17.30 8.06 2.45
CA ILE A 358 18.39 7.89 1.48
C ILE A 358 18.70 6.40 1.30
N LEU A 359 18.67 5.61 2.39
CA LEU A 359 18.93 4.18 2.32
C LEU A 359 17.87 3.42 1.51
N VAL A 360 16.59 3.78 1.66
CA VAL A 360 15.50 3.16 0.88
C VAL A 360 15.63 3.51 -0.60
N TRP A 361 15.93 4.77 -0.93
CA TRP A 361 16.19 5.17 -2.32
C TRP A 361 17.42 4.48 -2.91
N ALA A 362 18.50 4.36 -2.15
CA ALA A 362 19.70 3.65 -2.58
C ALA A 362 19.38 2.18 -2.85
N ALA A 363 18.62 1.52 -1.97
CA ALA A 363 18.17 0.14 -2.19
C ALA A 363 17.30 0.01 -3.45
N LEU A 364 16.38 0.95 -3.70
CA LEU A 364 15.59 0.97 -4.92
C LEU A 364 16.45 1.12 -6.18
N VAL A 365 17.44 2.01 -6.17
CA VAL A 365 18.37 2.16 -7.30
C VAL A 365 19.17 0.87 -7.53
N VAL A 366 19.69 0.26 -6.45
CA VAL A 366 20.41 -1.02 -6.53
C VAL A 366 19.50 -2.13 -7.08
N LEU A 367 18.26 -2.21 -6.60
CA LEU A 367 17.26 -3.17 -7.08
C LEU A 367 17.01 -3.01 -8.58
N VAL A 368 16.80 -1.78 -9.05
CA VAL A 368 16.60 -1.50 -10.49
C VAL A 368 17.83 -1.89 -11.30
N VAL A 369 19.03 -1.46 -10.89
CA VAL A 369 20.26 -1.73 -11.65
C VAL A 369 20.59 -3.22 -11.71
N LEU A 370 20.43 -3.95 -10.61
CA LEU A 370 20.71 -5.39 -10.57
C LEU A 370 19.58 -6.19 -11.22
N GLY A 371 18.32 -5.84 -10.95
CA GLY A 371 17.15 -6.54 -11.46
C GLY A 371 17.03 -6.44 -12.99
N LEU A 372 17.41 -5.30 -13.58
CA LEU A 372 17.43 -5.13 -15.04
C LEU A 372 18.45 -6.03 -15.77
N ARG A 373 19.35 -6.70 -15.05
CA ARG A 373 20.37 -7.61 -15.62
C ARG A 373 20.00 -9.08 -15.47
N VAL A 374 18.82 -9.38 -14.94
CA VAL A 374 18.39 -10.75 -14.66
C VAL A 374 17.39 -11.21 -15.69
N GLU A 375 17.54 -12.45 -16.16
CA GLU A 375 16.71 -13.04 -17.23
C GLU A 375 15.85 -14.23 -16.74
N SER A 376 15.82 -14.50 -15.44
CA SER A 376 15.05 -15.62 -14.86
C SER A 376 14.24 -15.24 -13.62
N VAL A 377 13.11 -15.92 -13.41
CA VAL A 377 12.24 -15.76 -12.24
C VAL A 377 13.02 -15.95 -10.94
N ALA A 378 13.78 -17.06 -10.84
CA ALA A 378 14.59 -17.41 -9.67
C ALA A 378 15.69 -16.38 -9.40
N GLY A 379 16.37 -15.91 -10.45
CA GLY A 379 17.38 -14.88 -10.32
C GLY A 379 16.77 -13.57 -9.79
N LEU A 380 15.62 -13.17 -10.32
CA LEU A 380 15.03 -11.88 -9.99
C LEU A 380 14.56 -11.86 -8.54
N VAL A 381 13.84 -12.90 -8.11
CA VAL A 381 13.39 -13.00 -6.71
C VAL A 381 14.56 -13.05 -5.75
N THR A 382 15.66 -13.71 -6.12
CA THR A 382 16.87 -13.78 -5.29
C THR A 382 17.53 -12.41 -5.14
N VAL A 383 17.64 -11.64 -6.24
CA VAL A 383 18.16 -10.26 -6.19
C VAL A 383 17.28 -9.40 -5.29
N VAL A 384 15.96 -9.47 -5.44
CA VAL A 384 15.01 -8.67 -4.64
C VAL A 384 15.14 -9.01 -3.16
N VAL A 385 15.10 -10.30 -2.81
CA VAL A 385 15.30 -10.77 -1.43
C VAL A 385 16.63 -10.31 -0.86
N ALA A 386 17.72 -10.40 -1.63
CA ALA A 386 19.04 -9.99 -1.17
C ALA A 386 19.11 -8.47 -0.89
N VAL A 387 18.60 -7.64 -1.81
CA VAL A 387 18.59 -6.18 -1.65
C VAL A 387 17.74 -5.78 -0.44
N ASP A 388 16.54 -6.35 -0.30
CA ASP A 388 15.64 -6.05 0.80
C ASP A 388 16.18 -6.54 2.15
N ALA A 389 16.82 -7.71 2.19
CA ALA A 389 17.45 -8.25 3.39
C ALA A 389 18.65 -7.39 3.83
N VAL A 390 19.47 -6.92 2.89
CA VAL A 390 20.56 -5.98 3.18
C VAL A 390 20.01 -4.67 3.71
N LEU A 391 18.96 -4.11 3.08
CA LEU A 391 18.31 -2.90 3.57
C LEU A 391 17.78 -3.10 5.00
N LEU A 392 17.10 -4.22 5.26
CA LEU A 392 16.57 -4.57 6.58
C LEU A 392 17.67 -4.65 7.63
N ALA A 393 18.78 -5.32 7.32
CA ALA A 393 19.93 -5.44 8.21
C ALA A 393 20.54 -4.06 8.51
N VAL A 394 20.76 -3.23 7.48
CA VAL A 394 21.32 -1.87 7.64
C VAL A 394 20.41 -0.99 8.48
N LEU A 395 19.09 -0.99 8.23
CA LEU A 395 18.12 -0.21 9.01
C LEU A 395 18.06 -0.69 10.46
N THR A 396 18.09 -2.01 10.68
CA THR A 396 18.10 -2.60 12.02
C THR A 396 19.37 -2.18 12.77
N LEU A 397 20.56 -2.34 12.16
CA LEU A 397 21.84 -1.92 12.75
C LEU A 397 21.88 -0.41 13.06
N ALA A 398 21.36 0.43 12.15
CA ALA A 398 21.24 1.86 12.37
C ALA A 398 20.34 2.17 13.58
N SER A 399 19.23 1.44 13.73
CA SER A 399 18.32 1.59 14.87
C SER A 399 18.97 1.18 16.20
N LEU A 400 19.75 0.08 16.22
CA LEU A 400 20.48 -0.39 17.41
C LEU A 400 21.56 0.62 17.84
N ARG A 401 22.32 1.19 16.88
CA ARG A 401 23.38 2.17 17.15
C ARG A 401 22.86 3.51 17.68
N LEU A 402 21.65 3.91 17.29
CA LEU A 402 21.02 5.12 17.81
C LEU A 402 20.57 4.92 19.27
N ALA A 403 20.06 3.73 19.61
CA ALA A 403 19.66 3.41 20.98
C ALA A 403 20.85 3.36 21.95
N SER A 404 21.99 2.78 21.54
CA SER A 404 23.18 2.70 22.38
C SER A 404 23.83 4.07 22.66
N ARG A 405 23.66 5.05 21.75
CA ARG A 405 24.17 6.43 21.94
C ARG A 405 23.31 7.29 22.86
N ALA A 406 22.05 6.93 23.09
CA ALA A 406 21.15 7.67 23.99
C ALA A 406 21.33 7.27 25.47
N ALA A 407 21.84 6.06 25.72
CA ALA A 407 22.07 5.52 27.07
C ALA A 407 23.14 6.23 27.95
N PRO A 408 24.24 6.83 27.42
CA PRO A 408 25.31 7.38 28.27
C PRO A 408 24.99 8.73 28.92
N ALA A 409 23.95 9.45 28.49
CA ALA A 409 23.67 10.81 28.99
C ALA A 409 22.89 10.83 30.32
N ALA A 410 22.25 9.72 30.70
CA ALA A 410 21.44 9.64 31.91
C ALA A 410 22.23 9.28 33.19
N SER A 411 23.47 8.79 33.08
CA SER A 411 24.27 8.38 34.25
C SER A 411 25.14 9.49 34.85
N ASN A 412 25.22 10.68 34.23
CA ASN A 412 26.11 11.75 34.67
C ASN A 412 25.36 12.95 35.32
N ALA A 413 24.05 12.82 35.57
CA ALA A 413 23.24 13.84 36.23
C ALA A 413 22.91 13.51 37.70
N SER A 414 23.56 12.50 38.28
CA SER A 414 23.40 12.10 39.69
C SER A 414 24.75 12.00 40.41
N GLY A 415 25.68 12.91 40.09
CA GLY A 415 26.96 13.08 40.77
C GLY A 415 26.96 14.36 41.57
#